data_AF-A0AAU4A9C2-F1
#
_entry.id   AF-A0AAU4A9C2-F1
#
_cell.length_a   1.000
_cell.length_b   1.000
_cell.length_c   1.000
_cell.angle_alpha   90.00
_cell.angle_beta   90.00
_cell.angle_gamma   90.00
#
_symmetry.space_group_name_H-M   'P 1'
#
loop_
_entity.id
_entity.type
_entity.pdbx_description
1 polymer ?
#
loop_
_entity_poly.entity_id
_entity_poly.type
_entity_poly.pdbx_seq_one_letter_code
_entity_poly.pdbx_strand_id
1 'polypeptide(L)' 'MGNGLHLTSAHWRKSSYSGTTGGDCVEVATQPCQVAVRDSKRPDGPVFTVAPEAFGAFVQSL' A
#
# COMPACT_ATOMS: atom_id res chain seq x y z
N MET A 1 -9.69 16.89 9.03
CA MET A 1 -8.37 17.41 8.65
C MET A 1 -7.45 16.22 8.42
N GLY A 2 -7.53 15.61 7.23
CA GLY A 2 -6.66 14.48 6.88
C GLY A 2 -5.30 15.02 6.48
N ASN A 3 -4.28 14.78 7.31
CA ASN A 3 -2.90 15.17 7.01
C ASN A 3 -2.47 14.44 5.73
N GLY A 4 -2.27 15.23 4.67
CA GLY A 4 -1.70 14.77 3.42
C GLY A 4 -0.29 14.24 3.67
N LEU A 5 -0.19 12.94 3.93
CA LEU A 5 1.07 12.24 3.95
C LEU A 5 1.69 12.39 2.56
N HIS A 6 2.94 12.84 2.53
CA HIS A 6 3.71 13.01 1.32
C HIS A 6 4.12 11.62 0.79
N LEU A 7 3.16 10.92 0.20
CA LEU A 7 3.29 9.55 -0.34
C LEU A 7 4.26 9.47 -1.53
N THR A 8 4.55 10.62 -2.14
CA THR A 8 5.62 10.83 -3.13
C THR A 8 7.00 10.50 -2.59
N SER A 9 7.27 10.70 -1.29
CA SER A 9 8.52 10.30 -0.63
C SER A 9 8.40 9.00 0.18
N ALA A 10 7.29 8.28 0.08
CA ALA A 10 7.09 7.05 0.84
C ALA A 10 7.95 5.90 0.29
N HIS A 11 8.46 5.06 1.19
CA HIS A 11 9.23 3.89 0.82
C HIS A 11 8.29 2.72 0.47
N TRP A 12 8.01 2.56 -0.82
CA TRP A 12 7.12 1.53 -1.34
C TRP A 12 7.79 0.17 -1.41
N ARG A 13 7.12 -0.85 -0.85
CA ARG A 13 7.51 -2.26 -0.95
C ARG A 13 6.52 -2.99 -1.84
N LYS A 14 7.05 -3.61 -2.89
CA LYS A 14 6.29 -4.49 -3.78
C LYS A 14 6.07 -5.86 -3.16
N SER A 15 4.87 -6.43 -3.34
CA SER A 15 4.58 -7.80 -2.95
C SER A 15 5.41 -8.80 -3.76
N SER A 16 5.86 -9.90 -3.13
CA SER A 16 6.54 -10.99 -3.83
C SER A 16 5.64 -11.75 -4.82
N TYR A 17 4.32 -11.62 -4.65
CA TYR A 17 3.32 -12.19 -5.55
C TYR A 17 3.08 -11.32 -6.79
N SER A 18 3.62 -10.10 -6.81
CA SER A 18 3.54 -9.20 -7.96
C SER A 18 4.58 -9.57 -9.00
N GLY A 19 4.13 -10.25 -10.07
CA GLY A 19 4.97 -10.73 -11.16
C GLY A 19 4.54 -10.23 -12.55
N THR A 20 5.38 -10.48 -13.55
CA THR A 20 5.15 -10.10 -14.96
C THR A 20 4.18 -11.03 -15.70
N THR A 21 3.84 -12.18 -15.13
CA THR A 21 2.96 -13.21 -15.70
C THR A 21 1.48 -13.06 -15.30
N GLY A 22 1.05 -11.87 -14.88
CA GLY A 22 -0.36 -11.58 -14.62
C GLY A 22 -0.82 -11.74 -13.17
N GLY A 23 0.10 -11.90 -12.20
CA GLY A 23 -0.24 -11.86 -10.78
C GLY A 23 -0.76 -10.48 -10.33
N ASP A 24 -1.46 -10.45 -9.19
CA ASP A 24 -1.96 -9.20 -8.61
C ASP A 24 -0.80 -8.28 -8.19
N CYS A 25 -0.82 -7.05 -8.71
CA CYS A 25 0.26 -6.09 -8.55
C CYS A 25 -0.06 -5.10 -7.44
N VAL A 26 0.51 -5.32 -6.26
CA VAL A 26 0.29 -4.48 -5.07
C VAL A 26 1.61 -4.00 -4.50
N GLU A 27 1.67 -2.71 -4.17
CA GLU A 27 2.72 -2.10 -3.36
C GLU A 27 2.12 -1.54 -2.08
N VAL A 28 2.87 -1.65 -0.99
CA VAL A 28 2.51 -1.09 0.32
C VAL A 28 3.60 -0.16 0.82
N ALA A 29 3.22 0.93 1.48
CA ALA A 29 4.14 1.78 2.20
C ALA A 29 3.63 1.98 3.63
N THR A 30 4.46 1.62 4.61
CA THR A 30 4.19 1.88 6.02
C THR A 30 4.57 3.32 6.35
N GLN A 31 3.69 4.00 7.06
CA GLN A 31 3.87 5.36 7.58
C GLN A 31 3.53 5.36 9.07
N PRO A 32 3.96 6.36 9.86
CA PRO A 32 3.74 6.36 11.32
C PRO A 32 2.28 6.18 11.76
N CYS A 33 1.31 6.65 10.96
CA CYS A 33 -0.11 6.62 11.33
C CYS A 33 -1.00 5.87 10.31
N GLN A 34 -0.44 5.33 9.23
CA GLN A 34 -1.23 4.62 8.21
C GLN A 34 -0.38 3.66 7.39
N VAL A 35 -1.06 2.74 6.72
CA VAL A 35 -0.53 1.95 5.62
C VAL A 35 -1.17 2.44 4.35
N ALA A 36 -0.34 2.78 3.37
CA ALA A 36 -0.76 3.11 2.02
C ALA A 36 -0.64 1.88 1.12
N VAL A 37 -1.65 1.65 0.27
CA VAL A 37 -1.73 0.53 -0.66
C VAL A 37 -2.03 1.07 -2.05
N ARG A 38 -1.29 0.64 -3.06
CA ARG A 38 -1.53 1.02 -4.45
C ARG A 38 -1.32 -0.14 -5.42
N ASP A 39 -1.86 0.04 -6.61
CA ASP A 39 -1.63 -0.83 -7.77
C ASP A 39 -0.23 -0.57 -8.34
N SER A 40 0.64 -1.58 -8.36
CA SER A 40 2.02 -1.40 -8.88
C SER A 40 2.05 -1.05 -10.37
N LYS A 41 0.99 -1.38 -11.12
CA LYS A 41 0.88 -1.08 -12.56
C LYS A 41 0.44 0.36 -12.81
N ARG A 42 -0.11 1.03 -11.79
CA ARG A 42 -0.59 2.42 -11.86
C ARG A 42 -0.05 3.21 -10.67
N PRO A 43 1.28 3.45 -10.60
CA PRO A 43 1.91 4.10 -9.45
C PRO A 43 1.43 5.55 -9.21
N ASP A 44 0.96 6.23 -10.27
CA ASP A 44 0.37 7.58 -10.22
C ASP A 44 -1.16 7.56 -10.03
N GLY A 45 -1.74 6.37 -9.89
CA GLY A 45 -3.17 6.19 -9.64
C GLY A 45 -3.58 6.45 -8.20
N PRO A 46 -4.86 6.20 -7.86
CA PRO A 46 -5.37 6.35 -6.50
C PRO A 46 -4.62 5.47 -5.50
N VAL A 47 -4.34 6.04 -4.33
CA VAL A 47 -3.76 5.32 -3.20
C VAL A 47 -4.83 5.12 -2.13
N PHE A 48 -4.99 3.88 -1.68
CA PHE A 48 -5.83 3.55 -0.54
C PHE A 48 -5.02 3.68 0.75
N THR A 49 -5.58 4.31 1.78
CA THR A 49 -4.91 4.50 3.08
C THR A 49 -5.77 3.96 4.21
N VAL A 50 -5.17 3.21 5.13
CA VAL A 50 -5.84 2.55 6.25
C VAL A 50 -4.98 2.61 7.52
N ALA A 51 -5.61 2.57 8.69
CA ALA A 51 -4.88 2.52 9.95
C ALA A 51 -4.00 1.24 10.04
N PRO A 52 -2.79 1.29 10.62
CA PRO A 52 -1.89 0.15 10.68
C PRO A 52 -2.50 -1.08 11.36
N GLU A 53 -3.30 -0.86 12.41
CA GLU A 53 -3.95 -1.92 13.19
C GLU A 53 -5.00 -2.65 12.36
N ALA A 54 -5.81 -1.89 11.61
CA ALA A 54 -6.83 -2.45 10.72
C ALA A 54 -6.20 -3.23 9.56
N PHE A 55 -5.10 -2.72 8.98
CA PHE A 55 -4.36 -3.43 7.94
C PHE A 55 -3.75 -4.73 8.49
N GLY A 56 -3.15 -4.68 9.67
CA GLY A 56 -2.59 -5.86 10.34
C GLY A 56 -3.63 -6.94 10.63
N ALA A 57 -4.79 -6.55 11.16
CA ALA A 57 -5.91 -7.45 11.41
C ALA A 57 -6.43 -8.09 10.10
N PHE A 58 -6.55 -7.31 9.02
CA PHE A 58 -6.94 -7.83 7.71
C PHE A 58 -5.97 -8.90 7.21
N VAL A 59 -4.66 -8.61 7.21
CA VAL A 59 -3.65 -9.56 6.70
C VAL A 59 -3.60 -10.84 7.52
N GLN A 60 -3.80 -10.76 8.85
CA GLN A 60 -3.82 -11.94 9.73
C GLN A 60 -5.08 -12.80 9.57
N SER A 61 -6.09 -12.34 8.83
CA SER A 61 -7.35 -13.07 8.58
C SER A 61 -7.36 -13.87 7.28
N LEU A 62 -6.28 -13.80 6.50
CA LEU A 62 -6.09 -14.50 5.22
C LEU A 62 -5.28 -15.79 5.42
#